data_AF-A0A2W6A627-F1
#
_entry.id   AF-A0A2W6A627-F1
#
_cell.length_a   1.000
_cell.length_b   1.000
_cell.length_c   1.000
_cell.angle_alpha   90.00
_cell.angle_beta   90.00
_cell.angle_gamma   90.00
#
_symmetry.space_group_name_H-M   'P 1'
#
loop_
_entity.id
_entity.type
_entity.pdbx_description
1 polymer ?
#
loop_
_entity_poly.entity_id
_entity_poly.type
_entity_poly.pdbx_seq_one_letter_code
_entity_poly.pdbx_strand_id
1 'polypeptide(L)'
;FLGHFERRRVALGDCGRAYGTSCVHEHSCVRCSLLRVDPAQRPRLESICENLAAQVAEAEREGWAGEAEGLRVSLAAAAAKLTELDKVADRRTAVNLGMPAYRDVAGRTVAIPARPT
;
A
#
# COMPACT_ATOMS: atom_id res chain seq x y z
N PHE A 1 -4.43 -26.42 -8.84
CA PHE A 1 -5.41 -25.64 -8.05
C PHE A 1 -4.79 -24.79 -6.94
N LEU A 2 -3.73 -25.20 -6.21
CA LEU A 2 -3.16 -24.41 -5.09
C LEU A 2 -2.50 -23.08 -5.49
N GLY A 3 -1.79 -23.01 -6.63
CA GLY A 3 -1.03 -21.81 -7.01
C GLY A 3 -1.85 -20.56 -7.40
N HIS A 4 -3.18 -20.68 -7.56
CA HIS A 4 -4.03 -19.53 -7.94
C HIS A 4 -4.56 -18.73 -6.74
N PHE A 5 -4.46 -19.27 -5.52
CA PHE A 5 -4.98 -18.63 -4.30
C PHE A 5 -3.89 -17.97 -3.46
N GLU A 6 -2.61 -18.17 -3.80
CA GLU A 6 -1.50 -17.50 -3.13
C GLU A 6 -1.36 -16.06 -3.63
N ARG A 7 -1.01 -15.15 -2.71
CA ARG A 7 -0.70 -13.77 -3.08
C ARG A 7 0.58 -13.75 -3.89
N ARG A 8 0.61 -12.97 -4.96
CA ARG A 8 1.80 -12.85 -5.81
C ARG A 8 2.93 -12.19 -5.02
N ARG A 9 3.98 -12.94 -4.70
CA ARG A 9 5.17 -12.42 -4.01
C ARG A 9 6.12 -11.72 -4.99
N VAL A 10 6.69 -10.61 -4.54
CA VAL A 10 7.73 -9.82 -5.22
C VAL A 10 8.84 -9.47 -4.23
N ALA A 11 9.90 -8.81 -4.69
CA ALA A 11 11.12 -8.63 -3.89
C ALA A 11 10.91 -7.92 -2.55
N LEU A 12 9.94 -6.99 -2.44
CA LEU A 12 9.68 -6.20 -1.23
C LEU A 12 8.44 -6.67 -0.44
N GLY A 13 7.71 -7.70 -0.89
CA GLY A 13 6.48 -8.14 -0.25
C GLY A 13 5.48 -8.74 -1.22
N ASP A 14 4.20 -8.40 -1.05
CA ASP A 14 3.11 -8.96 -1.85
C ASP A 14 2.56 -7.93 -2.84
N CYS A 15 2.21 -8.40 -4.03
CA CYS A 15 1.48 -7.63 -5.03
C CYS A 15 0.00 -8.03 -5.00
N GLY A 16 -0.88 -7.05 -4.84
CA GLY A 16 -2.33 -7.26 -4.88
C GLY A 16 -2.91 -7.58 -6.26
N ARG A 17 -2.06 -7.66 -7.31
CA ARG A 17 -2.48 -7.94 -8.67
C ARG A 17 -2.68 -9.45 -8.89
N ALA A 18 -3.65 -9.82 -9.72
CA ALA A 18 -3.89 -11.22 -10.07
C ALA A 18 -2.66 -11.88 -10.71
N TYR A 19 -2.46 -13.18 -10.43
CA TYR A 19 -1.38 -13.96 -11.02
C TYR A 19 -1.44 -13.92 -12.56
N GLY A 20 -0.28 -13.82 -13.23
CA GLY A 20 -0.18 -13.80 -14.69
C GLY A 20 -0.59 -12.47 -15.38
N THR A 21 -1.02 -11.45 -14.64
CA THR A 21 -1.31 -10.13 -15.24
C THR A 21 -0.07 -9.23 -15.26
N SER A 22 0.13 -8.50 -16.37
CA SER A 22 1.22 -7.52 -16.48
C SER A 22 0.99 -6.37 -15.51
N CYS A 23 2.08 -5.82 -14.99
CA CYS A 23 2.08 -4.51 -14.36
C CYS A 23 2.81 -3.56 -15.29
N VAL A 24 2.36 -2.30 -15.41
CA VAL A 24 3.13 -1.24 -16.10
C VAL A 24 4.53 -1.03 -15.50
N HIS A 25 4.73 -1.57 -14.31
CA HIS A 25 5.96 -1.51 -13.52
C HIS A 25 6.75 -2.83 -13.52
N GLU A 26 6.49 -3.66 -14.53
CA GLU A 26 6.98 -5.02 -14.77
C GLU A 26 6.99 -5.92 -13.54
N HIS A 27 7.93 -5.82 -12.58
CA HIS A 27 7.99 -6.82 -11.50
C HIS A 27 8.40 -6.37 -10.08
N SER A 28 8.75 -5.11 -9.80
CA SER A 28 9.11 -4.69 -8.43
C SER A 28 9.08 -3.19 -8.16
N CYS A 29 8.39 -2.39 -8.98
CA CYS A 29 8.49 -0.94 -8.77
C CYS A 29 7.83 -0.53 -7.45
N VAL A 30 8.61 0.17 -6.63
CA VAL A 30 8.17 0.87 -5.42
C VAL A 30 7.02 1.85 -5.69
N ARG A 31 6.86 2.30 -6.95
CA ARG A 31 5.74 3.13 -7.42
C ARG A 31 4.41 2.39 -7.53
N CYS A 32 4.38 1.07 -7.44
CA CYS A 32 3.14 0.30 -7.59
C CYS A 32 2.22 0.50 -6.38
N SER A 33 1.04 1.08 -6.59
CA SER A 33 0.04 1.27 -5.53
C SER A 33 -0.46 -0.05 -4.92
N LEU A 34 -0.40 -1.15 -5.68
CA LEU A 34 -0.82 -2.48 -5.23
C LEU A 34 0.27 -3.26 -4.48
N LEU A 35 1.50 -2.73 -4.38
CA LEU A 35 2.55 -3.31 -3.57
C LEU A 35 2.23 -3.10 -2.09
N ARG A 36 2.09 -4.20 -1.36
CA ARG A 36 2.07 -4.23 0.10
C ARG A 36 3.44 -4.69 0.58
N VAL A 37 4.19 -3.76 1.15
CA VAL A 37 5.55 -4.04 1.61
C VAL A 37 5.47 -4.95 2.85
N ASP A 38 6.29 -5.99 2.86
CA ASP A 38 6.49 -6.84 4.03
C ASP A 38 7.17 -6.00 5.12
N PRO A 39 6.62 -5.88 6.35
CA PRO A 39 7.26 -5.13 7.43
C PRO A 39 8.72 -5.54 7.69
N ALA A 40 9.09 -6.80 7.45
CA ALA A 40 10.47 -7.26 7.58
C ALA A 40 11.43 -6.63 6.54
N GLN A 41 10.90 -6.07 5.45
CA GLN A 41 11.68 -5.38 4.41
C GLN A 41 11.84 -3.87 4.67
N ARG A 42 11.37 -3.34 5.82
CA ARG A 42 11.54 -1.92 6.17
C ARG A 42 12.99 -1.43 6.01
N PRO A 43 14.03 -2.11 6.55
CA PRO A 43 15.41 -1.60 6.43
C PRO A 43 15.86 -1.50 4.97
N ARG A 44 15.43 -2.45 4.13
CA ARG A 44 15.74 -2.43 2.71
C ARG A 44 15.04 -1.27 1.99
N LEU A 45 13.80 -0.96 2.36
CA LEU A 45 13.06 0.17 1.80
C LEU A 45 13.69 1.51 2.21
N GLU A 46 14.21 1.61 3.44
CA GLU A 46 15.00 2.77 3.90
C GLU A 46 16.26 2.94 3.05
N SER A 47 17.03 1.87 2.81
CA SER A 47 18.20 1.93 1.91
C SER A 47 17.83 2.33 0.48
N ILE A 48 16.65 1.93 -0.02
CA ILE A 48 16.15 2.38 -1.34
C ILE A 48 15.88 3.89 -1.32
N CYS A 49 15.26 4.43 -0.26
CA CYS A 49 15.04 5.86 -0.11
C CYS A 49 16.36 6.65 -0.08
N GLU A 50 17.33 6.20 0.70
CA GLU A 50 18.65 6.84 0.81
C GLU A 50 19.38 6.86 -0.54
N ASN A 51 19.39 5.73 -1.25
CA ASN A 51 20.00 5.63 -2.57
C ASN A 51 19.29 6.54 -3.59
N LEU A 52 17.96 6.57 -3.59
CA LEU A 52 17.20 7.46 -4.48
C LEU A 52 17.49 8.93 -4.18
N ALA A 53 17.61 9.33 -2.91
CA ALA A 53 17.97 10.68 -2.53
C ALA A 53 19.39 11.05 -3.02
N ALA A 54 20.35 10.14 -2.89
CA ALA A 54 21.71 10.34 -3.41
C ALA A 54 21.71 10.50 -4.94
N GLN A 55 20.95 9.68 -5.66
CA GLN A 55 20.82 9.76 -7.12
C GLN A 55 20.12 11.05 -7.57
N VAL A 56 19.09 11.52 -6.83
CA VAL A 56 18.48 12.83 -7.10
C VAL A 56 19.51 13.94 -6.97
N ALA A 57 20.27 13.94 -5.87
CA ALA A 57 21.29 14.96 -5.65
C ALA A 57 22.39 14.92 -6.71
N GLU A 58 22.76 13.74 -7.21
CA GLU A 58 23.69 13.59 -8.33
C GLU A 58 23.12 14.15 -9.63
N ALA A 59 21.90 13.75 -10.00
CA ALA A 59 21.24 14.26 -11.20
C ALA A 59 21.08 15.79 -11.17
N GLU A 60 20.81 16.38 -10.01
CA GLU A 60 20.76 17.83 -9.84
C GLU A 60 22.11 18.50 -10.05
N ARG A 61 23.21 17.94 -9.50
CA ARG A 61 24.57 18.47 -9.70
C ARG A 61 25.00 18.42 -11.15
N GLU A 62 24.66 17.35 -11.86
CA GLU A 62 25.01 17.14 -13.27
C GLU A 62 24.05 17.84 -14.25
N GLY A 63 23.00 18.50 -13.75
CA GLY A 63 22.03 19.21 -14.57
C GLY A 63 21.05 18.30 -15.34
N TRP A 64 20.91 17.04 -14.93
CA TRP A 64 20.01 16.04 -15.52
C TRP A 64 18.58 16.20 -14.99
N ALA A 65 17.91 17.27 -15.39
CA ALA A 65 16.61 17.65 -14.84
C ALA A 65 15.51 16.60 -15.08
N GLY A 66 15.51 15.92 -16.22
CA GLY A 66 14.51 14.89 -16.54
C GLY A 66 14.66 13.64 -15.67
N GLU A 67 15.89 13.19 -15.48
CA GLU A 67 16.26 12.07 -14.62
C GLU A 67 15.95 12.39 -13.16
N ALA A 68 16.33 13.58 -12.70
CA ALA A 68 16.05 14.04 -11.34
C ALA A 68 14.53 13.99 -11.04
N GLU A 69 13.68 14.41 -11.98
CA GLU A 69 12.24 14.36 -11.80
C GLU A 69 11.71 12.93 -11.68
N GLY A 70 12.13 12.04 -12.57
CA GLY A 70 11.80 10.62 -12.47
C GLY A 70 12.24 10.00 -11.13
N LEU A 71 13.44 10.33 -10.67
CA LEU A 71 13.99 9.84 -9.41
C LEU A 71 13.20 10.37 -8.19
N ARG A 72 12.80 11.65 -8.19
CA ARG A 72 11.95 12.23 -7.13
C ARG A 72 10.59 11.53 -7.03
N VAL A 73 9.98 11.18 -8.15
CA VAL A 73 8.71 10.40 -8.15
C VAL A 73 8.92 9.02 -7.50
N SER A 74 10.02 8.33 -7.80
CA SER A 74 10.35 7.06 -7.15
C SER A 74 10.59 7.23 -5.65
N LEU A 75 11.30 8.28 -5.25
CA LEU A 75 11.61 8.59 -3.85
C LEU A 75 10.33 8.87 -3.06
N ALA A 76 9.45 9.69 -3.60
CA ALA A 76 8.15 10.00 -3.00
C ALA A 76 7.31 8.72 -2.80
N ALA A 77 7.29 7.83 -3.79
CA ALA A 77 6.60 6.55 -3.66
C ALA A 77 7.22 5.66 -2.57
N ALA A 78 8.55 5.58 -2.48
CA ALA A 78 9.24 4.81 -1.46
C ALA A 78 8.99 5.34 -0.03
N ALA A 79 9.06 6.66 0.15
CA ALA A 79 8.75 7.31 1.42
C ALA A 79 7.28 7.13 1.84
N ALA A 80 6.35 7.18 0.88
CA ALA A 80 4.93 6.90 1.13
C ALA A 80 4.72 5.46 1.62
N LYS A 81 5.50 4.49 1.12
CA LYS A 81 5.46 3.11 1.58
C LYS A 81 5.99 2.93 3.01
N LEU A 82 7.01 3.69 3.44
CA LEU A 82 7.42 3.72 4.84
C LEU A 82 6.31 4.27 5.74
N THR A 83 5.69 5.38 5.34
CA THR A 83 4.53 5.94 6.05
C THR A 83 3.37 4.94 6.16
N GLU A 84 3.14 4.13 5.12
CA GLU A 84 2.13 3.06 5.14
C GLU A 84 2.49 1.96 6.16
N LEU A 85 3.76 1.56 6.24
CA LEU A 85 4.24 0.60 7.25
C LEU A 85 4.04 1.11 8.68
N ASP A 86 4.37 2.38 8.94
CA ASP A 86 4.16 3.00 10.26
C ASP A 86 2.66 2.97 10.65
N LYS A 87 1.78 3.37 9.73
CA LYS A 87 0.31 3.30 9.95
C LYS A 87 -0.19 1.87 10.23
N VAL A 88 0.40 0.86 9.58
CA VAL A 88 0.05 -0.55 9.83
C VAL A 88 0.53 -1.01 11.20
N ALA A 89 1.72 -0.58 11.61
CA ALA A 89 2.24 -0.84 12.96
C ALA A 89 1.32 -0.20 14.03
N ASP A 90 0.90 1.04 13.83
CA ASP A 90 0.00 1.76 14.74
C ASP A 90 -1.40 1.13 14.79
N ARG A 91 -1.90 0.59 13.68
CA ARG A 91 -3.21 -0.09 13.61
C ARG A 91 -3.22 -1.49 14.22
N ARG A 92 -2.07 -2.10 14.51
CA ARG A 92 -2.01 -3.40 15.20
C ARG A 92 -2.52 -3.32 16.64
N THR A 93 -2.66 -2.12 17.20
CA THR A 93 -3.52 -1.87 18.36
C THR A 93 -4.97 -2.15 17.94
N ALA A 94 -5.43 -3.39 18.17
CA ALA A 94 -6.73 -3.85 17.75
C ALA A 94 -7.84 -2.93 18.28
N VAL A 95 -8.52 -2.22 17.38
CA VAL A 95 -9.74 -1.48 17.73
C VAL A 95 -10.87 -2.49 17.80
N ASN A 96 -11.39 -2.73 19.01
CA ASN A 96 -12.54 -3.59 19.20
C ASN A 96 -13.79 -2.86 18.67
N LEU A 97 -14.31 -3.32 17.52
CA LEU A 97 -15.51 -2.76 16.89
C LEU A 97 -16.82 -3.28 17.51
N GLY A 98 -16.74 -4.20 18.48
CA GLY A 98 -17.88 -4.96 18.99
C GLY A 98 -18.41 -5.96 17.95
N MET A 99 -19.09 -7.01 18.42
CA MET A 99 -20.01 -7.76 17.55
C MET A 99 -21.40 -7.14 17.71
N PRO A 100 -22.05 -6.69 16.63
CA PRO A 100 -23.41 -6.19 16.74
C PRO A 100 -24.31 -7.34 17.19
N ALA A 101 -25.14 -7.11 18.22
CA ALA A 101 -26.10 -8.12 18.62
C ALA A 101 -27.20 -8.18 17.55
N TYR A 102 -27.74 -9.38 17.31
CA TYR A 102 -28.80 -9.60 16.31
C TYR A 102 -29.98 -8.61 16.45
N ARG A 103 -30.30 -8.21 17.70
CA ARG A 103 -31.37 -7.26 18.01
C ARG A 103 -31.09 -5.83 17.52
N ASP A 104 -29.82 -5.42 17.49
CA ASP A 104 -29.39 -4.07 17.05
C ASP A 104 -29.54 -3.92 15.52
N VAL A 105 -29.36 -5.02 14.79
CA VAL A 105 -29.52 -5.07 13.32
C VAL A 105 -31.00 -5.18 12.95
N ALA A 106 -31.76 -6.02 13.66
CA ALA A 106 -33.17 -6.29 13.35
C ALA A 106 -34.12 -5.12 13.70
N GLY A 107 -33.77 -4.28 14.68
CA GLY A 107 -34.60 -3.13 15.08
C GLY A 107 -34.67 -2.00 14.06
N ARG A 108 -33.69 -1.90 13.14
CA ARG A 108 -33.63 -0.82 12.13
C ARG A 108 -34.53 -1.04 10.91
N THR A 109 -34.92 -2.28 10.64
CA THR A 109 -35.78 -2.62 9.48
C THR A 109 -37.27 -2.39 9.74
N VAL A 110 -37.69 -2.19 11.00
CA VAL A 110 -39.11 -2.02 11.38
C VAL A 110 -39.38 -0.61 11.90
N ALA A 111 -39.22 0.39 11.04
CA ALA A 111 -39.76 1.72 11.28
C ALA A 111 -40.03 2.44 9.95
N ILE A 112 -40.93 1.88 9.13
CA ILE A 112 -41.70 2.71 8.19
C ILE A 112 -43.02 3.00 8.92
N PRO A 113 -43.22 4.19 9.52
CA PRO A 113 -44.50 4.52 10.12
C PRO A 113 -45.56 4.66 9.01
N ALA A 114 -46.68 3.96 9.17
CA ALA A 114 -47.83 4.08 8.28
C ALA A 114 -48.42 5.50 8.38
N ARG A 115 -48.74 6.08 7.21
CA ARG A 115 -49.29 7.43 7.07
C ARG A 115 -50.74 7.46 7.58
N PRO A 116 -51.13 8.38 8.48
CA PRO A 116 -52.53 8.52 8.90
C PRO A 116 -53.37 9.16 7.78
N THR A 117 -54.62 8.69 7.69
CA THR A 117 -55.67 9.01 6.70
C THR A 117 -56.15 10.45 6.74
#